data_AF-A0A849K8V3-F1
#
_entry.id   AF-A0A849K8V3-F1
#
_cell.length_a   1.000
_cell.length_b   1.000
_cell.length_c   1.000
_cell.angle_alpha   90.00
_cell.angle_beta   90.00
_cell.angle_gamma   90.00
#
_symmetry.space_group_name_H-M   'P 1'
#
loop_
_entity.id
_entity.type
_entity.pdbx_description
1 polymer ?
#
loop_
_entity_poly.entity_id
_entity_poly.type
_entity_poly.pdbx_seq_one_letter_code
_entity_poly.pdbx_strand_id
1 'polypeptide(L)'
;MMKPRIALAALAAAALTWIAGPAAAAPDIAAGKTTYEGGCVACHGTGVLGAPKTGDAAAWKARSGGNLAALVASAKAGKGAMPPKGGMPAISDQQLENAVAYILSQSLGAAQAAKAAPAAKPAPAAAAAAKPAAPAPAAAAPAAAAAAAKPAPAPAAAVAAAPAPAAAPAAAAPVATAAAPQGAGGANTFNRLLRAPGLRNRAPAEDGIHDPANDGTLALQPPLTAFTELARSNAGNRVDWVKSLREGKINPRADRLDPKVAPAVMDLNIVREVKGSMPDVVYPHKQHTEWLDCSNCHPAIFKPQKGANQISMAGILLGQQCGVCHGKVAFPVSECRLCHSSPRPRRPPTRCRPRRRPAPAALTPGRSTTP
;
A
#
# COMPACT_ATOMS: atom_id res chain seq x y z
N MET A 1 -58.50 -69.46 -39.41
CA MET A 1 -57.83 -69.76 -40.70
C MET A 1 -56.60 -68.86 -40.84
N MET A 2 -55.61 -69.27 -41.66
CA MET A 2 -54.55 -68.44 -42.28
C MET A 2 -53.78 -67.38 -41.45
N LYS A 3 -52.48 -67.65 -41.22
CA LYS A 3 -51.39 -66.65 -41.15
C LYS A 3 -51.28 -65.92 -42.52
N PRO A 4 -50.71 -64.70 -42.69
CA PRO A 4 -49.44 -64.20 -42.10
C PRO A 4 -49.51 -62.69 -41.71
N ARG A 5 -48.52 -61.75 -41.69
CA ARG A 5 -47.03 -61.58 -41.87
C ARG A 5 -46.70 -60.19 -41.21
N ILE A 6 -45.48 -59.73 -40.88
CA ILE A 6 -44.14 -60.33 -40.93
C ILE A 6 -43.29 -60.07 -39.67
N ALA A 7 -42.69 -58.88 -39.49
CA ALA A 7 -41.67 -58.58 -38.48
C ALA A 7 -41.35 -57.07 -38.35
N LEU A 8 -40.84 -56.64 -37.19
CA LEU A 8 -39.66 -55.76 -37.09
C LEU A 8 -38.97 -55.94 -35.72
N ALA A 9 -37.70 -55.54 -35.59
CA ALA A 9 -36.87 -55.86 -34.42
C ALA A 9 -37.04 -54.87 -33.25
N ALA A 10 -37.14 -55.39 -32.03
CA ALA A 10 -37.00 -54.63 -30.79
C ALA A 10 -35.54 -54.66 -30.32
N LEU A 11 -34.76 -53.64 -30.70
CA LEU A 11 -33.35 -53.51 -30.33
C LEU A 11 -33.26 -52.86 -28.93
N ALA A 12 -32.40 -53.40 -28.06
CA ALA A 12 -32.31 -52.96 -26.67
C ALA A 12 -31.72 -51.54 -26.55
N ALA A 13 -32.39 -50.68 -25.77
CA ALA A 13 -31.89 -49.36 -25.37
C ALA A 13 -31.75 -49.31 -23.85
N ALA A 14 -30.62 -49.79 -23.32
CA ALA A 14 -30.28 -49.59 -21.91
C ALA A 14 -30.03 -48.09 -21.66
N ALA A 15 -30.84 -47.47 -20.80
CA ALA A 15 -30.75 -46.04 -20.49
C ALA A 15 -29.50 -45.76 -19.63
N LEU A 16 -28.34 -45.60 -20.27
CA LEU A 16 -27.08 -45.26 -19.63
C LEU A 16 -27.10 -43.81 -19.15
N THR A 17 -27.65 -43.57 -17.96
CA THR A 17 -27.70 -42.25 -17.32
C THR A 17 -26.28 -41.74 -17.04
N TRP A 18 -25.76 -40.91 -17.94
CA TRP A 18 -24.52 -40.17 -17.74
C TRP A 18 -24.67 -39.24 -16.53
N ILE A 19 -24.04 -39.60 -15.42
CA ILE A 19 -23.81 -38.68 -14.30
C ILE A 19 -22.76 -37.69 -14.78
N ALA A 20 -23.20 -36.54 -15.29
CA ALA A 20 -22.33 -35.42 -15.56
C ALA A 20 -21.72 -34.93 -14.24
N GLY A 21 -20.44 -35.22 -14.03
CA GLY A 21 -19.68 -34.64 -12.92
C GLY A 21 -19.66 -33.11 -13.03
N PRO A 22 -19.56 -32.39 -11.90
CA PRO A 22 -19.57 -30.93 -11.92
C PRO A 22 -18.45 -30.40 -12.81
N ALA A 23 -18.82 -29.55 -13.77
CA ALA A 23 -17.84 -28.87 -14.61
C ALA A 23 -16.89 -28.04 -13.74
N ALA A 24 -15.61 -27.96 -14.15
CA ALA A 24 -14.65 -27.09 -13.48
C ALA A 24 -15.18 -25.65 -13.50
N ALA A 25 -15.39 -25.09 -12.31
CA ALA A 25 -15.98 -23.75 -12.18
C ALA A 25 -15.07 -22.70 -12.81
N ALA A 26 -15.65 -21.70 -13.47
CA ALA A 26 -14.91 -20.54 -13.93
C ALA A 26 -14.24 -19.83 -12.74
N PRO A 27 -13.03 -19.27 -12.91
CA PRO A 27 -12.28 -18.66 -11.81
C PRO A 27 -13.06 -17.50 -11.18
N ASP A 28 -13.21 -17.53 -9.86
CA ASP A 28 -13.94 -16.51 -9.11
C ASP A 28 -13.15 -15.20 -9.07
N ILE A 29 -13.56 -14.26 -9.92
CA ILE A 29 -12.98 -12.92 -10.05
C ILE A 29 -13.12 -12.10 -8.76
N ALA A 30 -14.16 -12.32 -7.93
CA ALA A 30 -14.37 -11.61 -6.69
C ALA A 30 -13.43 -12.12 -5.57
N ALA A 31 -13.31 -13.43 -5.38
CA ALA A 31 -12.27 -14.01 -4.51
C ALA A 31 -10.84 -13.74 -5.04
N GLY A 32 -10.71 -13.62 -6.36
CA GLY A 32 -9.50 -13.19 -7.05
C GLY A 32 -9.05 -11.79 -6.65
N LYS A 33 -9.99 -10.84 -6.55
CA LYS A 33 -9.72 -9.48 -6.06
C LYS A 33 -9.11 -9.50 -4.66
N THR A 34 -9.69 -10.24 -3.72
CA THR A 34 -9.17 -10.35 -2.34
C THR A 34 -7.75 -10.92 -2.31
N THR A 35 -7.46 -11.95 -3.11
CA THR A 35 -6.12 -12.54 -3.19
C THR A 35 -5.11 -11.58 -3.84
N TYR A 36 -5.54 -10.86 -4.88
CA TYR A 36 -4.75 -9.82 -5.53
C TYR A 36 -4.39 -8.66 -4.58
N GLU A 37 -5.37 -8.16 -3.82
CA GLU A 37 -5.18 -7.09 -2.84
C GLU A 37 -4.33 -7.54 -1.64
N GLY A 38 -4.39 -8.82 -1.27
CA GLY A 38 -3.59 -9.44 -0.22
C GLY A 38 -2.08 -9.54 -0.50
N GLY A 39 -1.62 -9.29 -1.74
CA GLY A 39 -0.18 -9.24 -2.01
C GLY A 39 0.23 -8.93 -3.46
N CYS A 40 -0.47 -9.45 -4.47
CA CYS A 40 -0.09 -9.26 -5.88
C CYS A 40 -0.06 -7.76 -6.29
N VAL A 41 -0.97 -6.95 -5.75
CA VAL A 41 -1.05 -5.50 -5.97
C VAL A 41 0.23 -4.75 -5.61
N ALA A 42 1.02 -5.26 -4.65
CA ALA A 42 2.24 -4.60 -4.18
C ALA A 42 3.30 -4.41 -5.29
N CYS A 43 3.30 -5.28 -6.31
CA CYS A 43 4.12 -5.12 -7.50
C CYS A 43 3.30 -4.76 -8.75
N HIS A 44 2.17 -5.43 -8.96
CA HIS A 44 1.36 -5.28 -10.17
C HIS A 44 0.47 -4.02 -10.20
N GLY A 45 0.26 -3.34 -9.06
CA GLY A 45 -0.51 -2.10 -9.04
C GLY A 45 0.20 -0.91 -9.70
N THR A 46 1.53 -0.84 -9.58
CA THR A 46 2.33 0.30 -10.11
C THR A 46 3.43 -0.11 -11.10
N GLY A 47 3.77 -1.40 -11.18
CA GLY A 47 4.80 -1.95 -12.06
C GLY A 47 6.19 -2.03 -11.44
N VAL A 48 6.27 -2.35 -10.14
CA VAL A 48 7.52 -2.46 -9.38
C VAL A 48 8.45 -3.50 -10.03
N LEU A 49 9.73 -3.16 -10.18
CA LEU A 49 10.76 -3.99 -10.84
C LEU A 49 10.38 -4.45 -12.27
N GLY A 50 9.54 -3.70 -12.98
CA GLY A 50 9.09 -4.04 -14.33
C GLY A 50 7.94 -5.06 -14.39
N ALA A 51 7.25 -5.31 -13.27
CA ALA A 51 6.04 -6.12 -13.26
C ALA A 51 4.98 -5.52 -14.23
N PRO A 52 4.26 -6.36 -15.01
CA PRO A 52 3.17 -5.87 -15.86
C PRO A 52 2.05 -5.28 -14.99
N LYS A 53 1.61 -4.06 -15.31
CA LYS A 53 0.66 -3.31 -14.48
C LYS A 53 -0.76 -3.83 -14.70
N THR A 54 -1.53 -4.03 -13.64
CA THR A 54 -2.97 -4.30 -13.74
C THR A 54 -3.65 -3.10 -14.41
N GLY A 55 -4.44 -3.33 -15.47
CA GLY A 55 -4.99 -2.30 -16.33
C GLY A 55 -4.22 -2.07 -17.65
N ASP A 56 -2.98 -2.55 -17.77
CA ASP A 56 -2.17 -2.40 -18.99
C ASP A 56 -2.54 -3.47 -20.05
N ALA A 57 -3.55 -3.16 -20.86
CA ALA A 57 -4.04 -4.05 -21.91
C ALA A 57 -2.94 -4.50 -22.89
N ALA A 58 -1.97 -3.65 -23.21
CA ALA A 58 -0.88 -4.01 -24.12
C ALA A 58 0.08 -5.01 -23.46
N ALA A 59 0.53 -4.71 -22.23
CA ALA A 59 1.43 -5.58 -21.48
C ALA A 59 0.82 -6.95 -21.17
N TRP A 60 -0.49 -7.02 -20.90
CA TRP A 60 -1.18 -8.28 -20.61
C TRP A 60 -1.57 -9.06 -21.87
N LYS A 61 -1.95 -8.40 -22.98
CA LYS A 61 -2.24 -9.09 -24.25
C LYS A 61 -0.99 -9.79 -24.80
N ALA A 62 0.17 -9.13 -24.71
CA ALA A 62 1.46 -9.71 -25.13
C ALA A 62 1.96 -10.85 -24.21
N ARG A 63 1.46 -10.95 -22.96
CA ARG A 63 1.90 -11.97 -21.98
C ARG A 63 0.95 -13.14 -21.83
N SER A 64 -0.36 -12.91 -21.97
CA SER A 64 -1.37 -13.95 -21.75
C SER A 64 -1.48 -14.93 -22.90
N GLY A 65 -1.35 -14.47 -24.15
CA GLY A 65 -1.55 -15.31 -25.34
C GLY A 65 -2.93 -15.96 -25.45
N GLY A 66 -3.90 -15.55 -24.61
CA GLY A 66 -5.18 -16.23 -24.43
C GLY A 66 -5.16 -17.49 -23.54
N ASN A 67 -4.16 -17.66 -22.65
CA ASN A 67 -4.05 -18.85 -21.79
C ASN A 67 -3.78 -18.48 -20.31
N LEU A 68 -4.79 -18.65 -19.45
CA LEU A 68 -4.74 -18.45 -18.00
C LEU A 68 -3.82 -19.49 -17.33
N ALA A 69 -3.96 -20.77 -17.66
CA ALA A 69 -3.18 -21.84 -17.02
C ALA A 69 -1.66 -21.68 -17.22
N ALA A 70 -1.22 -21.16 -18.37
CA ALA A 70 0.18 -20.83 -18.63
C ALA A 70 0.68 -19.69 -17.73
N LEU A 71 -0.13 -18.66 -17.51
CA LEU A 71 0.18 -17.57 -16.58
C LEU A 71 0.19 -18.06 -15.12
N VAL A 72 -0.77 -18.89 -14.71
CA VAL A 72 -0.85 -19.47 -13.37
C VAL A 72 0.34 -20.39 -13.11
N ALA A 73 0.75 -21.22 -14.06
CA ALA A 73 1.96 -22.02 -13.97
C ALA A 73 3.22 -21.15 -13.80
N SER A 74 3.36 -20.08 -14.60
CA SER A 74 4.47 -19.12 -14.46
C SER A 74 4.45 -18.35 -13.14
N ALA A 75 3.28 -18.07 -12.58
CA ALA A 75 3.13 -17.39 -11.29
C ALA A 75 3.38 -18.34 -10.12
N LYS A 76 3.02 -19.63 -10.25
CA LYS A 76 3.27 -20.69 -9.26
C LYS A 76 4.76 -20.99 -9.15
N ALA A 77 5.46 -21.10 -10.29
CA ALA A 77 6.91 -21.31 -10.34
C ALA A 77 7.72 -20.05 -10.00
N GLY A 78 7.18 -18.85 -10.26
CA GLY A 78 7.92 -17.60 -10.23
C GLY A 78 8.69 -17.35 -11.55
N LYS A 79 9.02 -16.09 -11.83
CA LYS A 79 9.73 -15.69 -13.06
C LYS A 79 10.45 -14.35 -12.90
N GLY A 80 11.77 -14.35 -13.05
CA GLY A 80 12.60 -13.14 -12.88
C GLY A 80 12.45 -12.57 -11.48
N ALA A 81 12.00 -11.31 -11.37
CA ALA A 81 11.75 -10.65 -10.08
C ALA A 81 10.43 -11.07 -9.39
N MET A 82 9.57 -11.86 -10.04
CA MET A 82 8.33 -12.38 -9.44
C MET A 82 8.62 -13.69 -8.67
N PRO A 83 8.43 -13.75 -7.34
CA PRO A 83 8.69 -14.98 -6.57
C PRO A 83 7.62 -16.06 -6.83
N PRO A 84 7.89 -17.33 -6.46
CA PRO A 84 6.90 -18.41 -6.48
C PRO A 84 5.62 -18.03 -5.72
N LYS A 85 4.45 -18.34 -6.30
CA LYS A 85 3.12 -17.90 -5.82
C LYS A 85 3.04 -16.40 -5.50
N GLY A 86 3.76 -15.56 -6.25
CA GLY A 86 3.85 -14.12 -5.99
C GLY A 86 4.45 -13.74 -4.64
N GLY A 87 5.17 -14.64 -3.98
CA GLY A 87 5.69 -14.47 -2.62
C GLY A 87 4.70 -14.85 -1.50
N MET A 88 3.54 -15.42 -1.83
CA MET A 88 2.50 -15.82 -0.88
C MET A 88 2.44 -17.37 -0.78
N PRO A 89 3.30 -18.04 0.01
CA PRO A 89 3.36 -19.50 0.04
C PRO A 89 2.07 -20.16 0.55
N ALA A 90 1.26 -19.44 1.34
CA ALA A 90 0.05 -19.93 1.96
C ALA A 90 -1.20 -19.95 1.05
N ILE A 91 -1.17 -19.37 -0.17
CA ILE A 91 -2.34 -19.40 -1.05
C ILE A 91 -2.47 -20.74 -1.76
N SER A 92 -3.70 -21.25 -1.83
CA SER A 92 -4.04 -22.38 -2.70
C SER A 92 -3.82 -22.04 -4.17
N ASP A 93 -3.69 -23.07 -5.01
CA ASP A 93 -3.54 -22.86 -6.45
C ASP A 93 -4.80 -22.23 -7.07
N GLN A 94 -5.99 -22.53 -6.54
CA GLN A 94 -7.25 -21.88 -6.93
C GLN A 94 -7.27 -20.38 -6.61
N GLN A 95 -6.77 -19.98 -5.43
CA GLN A 95 -6.65 -18.55 -5.08
C GLN A 95 -5.68 -17.83 -6.02
N LEU A 96 -4.57 -18.48 -6.40
CA LEU A 96 -3.65 -17.95 -7.40
C LEU A 96 -4.29 -17.83 -8.79
N GLU A 97 -5.05 -18.83 -9.23
CA GLU A 97 -5.78 -18.79 -10.51
C GLU A 97 -6.83 -17.68 -10.53
N ASN A 98 -7.64 -17.58 -9.47
CA ASN A 98 -8.60 -16.51 -9.27
C ASN A 98 -7.92 -15.12 -9.30
N ALA A 99 -6.76 -14.97 -8.66
CA ALA A 99 -5.99 -13.71 -8.66
C ALA A 99 -5.47 -13.33 -10.06
N VAL A 100 -4.94 -14.29 -10.83
CA VAL A 100 -4.48 -14.04 -12.20
C VAL A 100 -5.68 -13.72 -13.10
N ALA A 101 -6.81 -14.43 -12.95
CA ALA A 101 -8.04 -14.14 -13.68
C ALA A 101 -8.59 -12.74 -13.36
N TYR A 102 -8.52 -12.29 -12.11
CA TYR A 102 -8.83 -10.91 -11.73
C TYR A 102 -7.91 -9.90 -12.41
N ILE A 103 -6.60 -10.10 -12.41
CA ILE A 103 -5.66 -9.20 -13.09
C ILE A 103 -5.98 -9.12 -14.60
N LEU A 104 -6.29 -10.24 -15.24
CA LEU A 104 -6.72 -10.26 -16.64
C LEU A 104 -8.06 -9.55 -16.86
N SER A 105 -9.03 -9.69 -15.95
CA SER A 105 -10.34 -9.03 -16.09
C SER A 105 -10.22 -7.51 -16.03
N GLN A 106 -9.35 -6.99 -15.15
CA GLN A 106 -9.05 -5.56 -15.04
C GLN A 106 -8.20 -5.01 -16.18
N SER A 107 -7.43 -5.87 -16.88
CA SER A 107 -6.48 -5.44 -17.91
C SER A 107 -6.97 -5.65 -19.34
N LEU A 108 -7.86 -6.63 -19.57
CA LEU A 108 -8.34 -7.03 -20.89
C LEU A 108 -9.88 -7.09 -20.98
N GLY A 109 -10.60 -6.88 -19.87
CA GLY A 109 -12.04 -7.06 -19.76
C GLY A 109 -12.44 -8.50 -19.42
N ALA A 110 -13.62 -8.65 -18.81
CA ALA A 110 -14.12 -9.94 -18.34
C ALA A 110 -14.26 -11.00 -19.45
N ALA A 111 -14.62 -10.58 -20.68
CA ALA A 111 -14.74 -11.49 -21.83
C ALA A 111 -13.39 -12.12 -22.23
N GLN A 112 -12.29 -11.37 -22.17
CA GLN A 112 -10.94 -11.91 -22.41
C GLN A 112 -10.48 -12.82 -21.27
N ALA A 113 -10.80 -12.49 -20.01
CA ALA A 113 -10.47 -13.32 -18.85
C ALA A 113 -11.20 -14.68 -18.92
N ALA A 114 -12.49 -14.67 -19.22
CA ALA A 114 -13.28 -15.90 -19.43
C ALA A 114 -12.75 -16.73 -20.62
N LYS A 115 -12.38 -16.08 -21.74
CA LYS A 115 -11.80 -16.75 -22.92
C LYS A 115 -10.37 -17.27 -22.70
N ALA A 116 -9.69 -16.84 -21.64
CA ALA A 116 -8.37 -17.35 -21.25
C ALA A 116 -8.43 -18.54 -20.30
N ALA A 117 -9.57 -18.78 -19.62
CA ALA A 117 -9.74 -19.92 -18.72
C ALA A 117 -9.50 -21.26 -19.45
N PRO A 118 -8.88 -22.27 -18.79
CA PRO A 118 -8.42 -23.47 -19.47
C PRO A 118 -9.57 -24.31 -20.07
N ALA A 119 -9.50 -24.56 -21.37
CA ALA A 119 -10.31 -25.59 -22.01
C ALA A 119 -9.95 -26.97 -21.42
N ALA A 120 -10.96 -27.71 -20.97
CA ALA A 120 -10.74 -28.89 -20.14
C ALA A 120 -10.06 -30.06 -20.87
N LYS A 121 -9.12 -30.71 -20.19
CA LYS A 121 -8.69 -32.09 -20.47
C LYS A 121 -8.50 -32.83 -19.14
N PRO A 122 -9.05 -34.04 -18.96
CA PRO A 122 -9.15 -34.66 -17.64
C PRO A 122 -7.83 -35.27 -17.14
N ALA A 123 -7.65 -35.23 -15.82
CA ALA A 123 -6.66 -35.98 -15.04
C ALA A 123 -7.35 -36.51 -13.77
N PRO A 124 -6.88 -37.63 -13.17
CA PRO A 124 -7.71 -38.43 -12.27
C PRO A 124 -7.90 -37.85 -10.86
N ALA A 125 -9.02 -38.22 -10.25
CA ALA A 125 -9.41 -37.76 -8.92
C ALA A 125 -8.69 -38.52 -7.79
N ALA A 126 -8.42 -37.80 -6.69
CA ALA A 126 -8.24 -38.36 -5.36
C ALA A 126 -8.98 -37.44 -4.38
N ALA A 127 -9.79 -38.01 -3.49
CA ALA A 127 -10.66 -37.27 -2.58
C ALA A 127 -10.31 -37.53 -1.12
N ALA A 128 -10.46 -36.52 -0.26
CA ALA A 128 -10.83 -36.64 1.15
C ALA A 128 -11.23 -35.26 1.70
N ALA A 129 -12.06 -35.24 2.75
CA ALA A 129 -12.51 -34.01 3.41
C ALA A 129 -12.07 -33.97 4.89
N ALA A 130 -11.97 -32.77 5.46
CA ALA A 130 -11.88 -32.56 6.90
C ALA A 130 -12.52 -31.23 7.32
N LYS A 131 -13.19 -31.21 8.48
CA LYS A 131 -13.68 -29.99 9.16
C LYS A 131 -12.58 -29.41 10.08
N PRO A 132 -12.72 -28.16 10.58
CA PRO A 132 -11.59 -27.43 11.15
C PRO A 132 -11.23 -27.81 12.59
N ALA A 133 -9.98 -27.55 12.97
CA ALA A 133 -9.45 -27.62 14.34
C ALA A 133 -8.82 -26.26 14.74
N ALA A 134 -8.81 -25.96 16.05
CA ALA A 134 -8.35 -24.68 16.60
C ALA A 134 -6.82 -24.62 16.85
N PRO A 135 -6.19 -23.43 16.90
CA PRO A 135 -4.73 -23.29 16.99
C PRO A 135 -4.19 -23.00 18.40
N ALA A 136 -3.28 -23.85 18.91
CA ALA A 136 -2.34 -23.56 20.00
C ALA A 136 -1.29 -24.71 20.14
N PRO A 137 -0.10 -24.49 20.72
CA PRO A 137 0.74 -23.28 20.67
C PRO A 137 2.25 -23.56 20.37
N ALA A 138 3.02 -22.48 20.20
CA ALA A 138 4.46 -22.32 20.49
C ALA A 138 5.54 -23.35 20.05
N ALA A 139 6.55 -22.87 19.30
CA ALA A 139 7.98 -23.18 19.50
C ALA A 139 8.86 -22.14 18.76
N ALA A 140 10.18 -22.10 18.99
CA ALA A 140 11.08 -21.08 18.43
C ALA A 140 12.48 -21.58 18.06
N ALA A 141 13.19 -20.78 17.25
CA ALA A 141 14.63 -20.86 16.95
C ALA A 141 15.09 -22.05 16.05
N PRO A 142 16.31 -22.02 15.46
CA PRO A 142 17.34 -20.97 15.50
C PRO A 142 17.58 -20.26 14.15
N ALA A 143 18.55 -19.35 14.13
CA ALA A 143 18.98 -18.59 12.96
C ALA A 143 20.27 -19.15 12.34
N ALA A 144 20.48 -18.87 11.05
CA ALA A 144 21.78 -19.00 10.37
C ALA A 144 22.03 -17.74 9.53
N ALA A 145 23.30 -17.32 9.41
CA ALA A 145 23.68 -16.06 8.78
C ALA A 145 24.23 -16.25 7.35
N ALA A 146 24.03 -15.25 6.50
CA ALA A 146 24.76 -15.07 5.24
C ALA A 146 25.19 -13.60 5.12
N ALA A 147 26.40 -13.37 4.59
CA ALA A 147 27.07 -12.07 4.63
C ALA A 147 26.72 -11.14 3.45
N ALA A 148 27.17 -9.90 3.54
CA ALA A 148 26.79 -8.82 2.61
C ALA A 148 27.55 -8.83 1.28
N ALA A 149 26.89 -8.33 0.23
CA ALA A 149 27.51 -7.75 -0.94
C ALA A 149 26.79 -6.44 -1.32
N LYS A 150 27.55 -5.39 -1.66
CA LYS A 150 27.05 -4.11 -2.20
C LYS A 150 27.59 -3.89 -3.61
N PRO A 151 26.76 -3.43 -4.55
CA PRO A 151 27.20 -2.56 -5.64
C PRO A 151 27.23 -1.09 -5.17
N ALA A 152 28.10 -0.28 -5.79
CA ALA A 152 28.13 1.18 -5.61
C ALA A 152 27.48 1.91 -6.81
N PRO A 153 26.93 3.12 -6.63
CA PRO A 153 26.33 3.89 -7.73
C PRO A 153 27.36 4.74 -8.48
N ALA A 154 27.11 4.96 -9.77
CA ALA A 154 27.83 5.84 -10.69
C ALA A 154 26.79 6.54 -11.61
N PRO A 155 27.08 7.71 -12.21
CA PRO A 155 26.44 8.93 -11.70
C PRO A 155 25.47 9.61 -12.69
N ALA A 156 24.67 10.53 -12.16
CA ALA A 156 23.85 11.43 -12.96
C ALA A 156 24.69 12.54 -13.60
N ALA A 157 24.47 12.80 -14.89
CA ALA A 157 24.97 13.99 -15.56
C ALA A 157 23.92 15.11 -15.51
N ALA A 158 24.35 16.32 -15.18
CA ALA A 158 23.52 17.53 -15.27
C ALA A 158 23.94 18.35 -16.49
N VAL A 159 22.97 19.01 -17.13
CA VAL A 159 23.19 20.10 -18.08
C VAL A 159 22.40 21.31 -17.62
N ALA A 160 23.06 22.46 -17.57
CA ALA A 160 22.48 23.72 -17.16
C ALA A 160 22.42 24.69 -18.36
N ALA A 161 21.36 25.50 -18.40
CA ALA A 161 21.24 26.64 -19.31
C ALA A 161 20.61 27.81 -18.53
N ALA A 162 21.05 29.03 -18.84
CA ALA A 162 20.69 30.28 -18.15
C ALA A 162 20.57 31.40 -19.23
N PRO A 163 20.04 32.61 -18.93
CA PRO A 163 18.74 32.98 -19.52
C PRO A 163 18.73 34.38 -20.16
N ALA A 164 17.52 34.97 -20.27
CA ALA A 164 17.18 36.35 -20.69
C ALA A 164 17.19 36.63 -22.22
N PRO A 165 16.55 37.72 -22.70
CA PRO A 165 15.87 38.80 -21.95
C PRO A 165 14.34 38.86 -22.14
N ALA A 166 13.70 39.88 -21.56
CA ALA A 166 12.25 40.11 -21.58
C ALA A 166 11.84 41.28 -22.50
N ALA A 167 10.57 41.30 -22.92
CA ALA A 167 9.92 42.44 -23.55
C ALA A 167 8.43 42.53 -23.13
N ALA A 168 7.92 43.75 -23.14
CA ALA A 168 6.53 44.17 -22.95
C ALA A 168 6.22 45.25 -24.03
N PRO A 169 5.00 45.81 -24.19
CA PRO A 169 3.78 45.68 -23.37
C PRO A 169 2.46 45.50 -24.17
N ALA A 170 1.33 45.37 -23.47
CA ALA A 170 0.01 45.98 -23.79
C ALA A 170 -1.00 45.63 -22.68
N ALA A 171 -2.09 46.40 -22.55
CA ALA A 171 -3.15 46.14 -21.56
C ALA A 171 -4.55 46.32 -22.17
N ALA A 172 -5.48 45.39 -21.88
CA ALA A 172 -6.91 45.54 -22.16
C ALA A 172 -7.78 44.60 -21.31
N ALA A 173 -8.78 45.18 -20.63
CA ALA A 173 -10.04 44.61 -20.12
C ALA A 173 -10.04 43.36 -19.18
N PRO A 174 -11.02 43.26 -18.25
CA PRO A 174 -11.16 42.12 -17.35
C PRO A 174 -11.94 40.96 -18.00
N VAL A 175 -11.37 39.75 -18.00
CA VAL A 175 -12.13 38.53 -18.27
C VAL A 175 -12.82 38.07 -16.98
N ALA A 176 -14.11 37.74 -17.06
CA ALA A 176 -14.92 37.32 -15.92
C ALA A 176 -14.36 36.06 -15.23
N THR A 177 -14.71 35.88 -13.95
CA THR A 177 -14.29 34.74 -13.12
C THR A 177 -14.86 33.41 -13.63
N ALA A 178 -14.15 32.76 -14.55
CA ALA A 178 -14.35 31.36 -14.86
C ALA A 178 -14.09 30.52 -13.61
N ALA A 179 -15.02 29.63 -13.26
CA ALA A 179 -14.85 28.74 -12.11
C ALA A 179 -13.62 27.84 -12.32
N ALA A 180 -12.80 27.69 -11.28
CA ALA A 180 -11.59 26.87 -11.35
C ALA A 180 -11.94 25.41 -11.70
N PRO A 181 -11.18 24.75 -12.59
CA PRO A 181 -11.54 23.44 -13.13
C PRO A 181 -11.56 22.37 -12.03
N GLN A 182 -12.72 21.74 -11.86
CA GLN A 182 -12.87 20.52 -11.08
C GLN A 182 -12.00 19.42 -11.71
N GLY A 183 -11.20 18.72 -10.89
CA GLY A 183 -10.33 17.62 -11.36
C GLY A 183 -8.82 17.89 -11.35
N ALA A 184 -8.35 19.09 -10.99
CA ALA A 184 -6.93 19.37 -10.77
C ALA A 184 -6.40 18.70 -9.49
N GLY A 185 -6.12 17.39 -9.56
CA GLY A 185 -5.59 16.56 -8.48
C GLY A 185 -4.14 16.88 -8.12
N GLY A 186 -3.90 18.06 -7.54
CA GLY A 186 -2.55 18.51 -7.16
C GLY A 186 -1.84 17.56 -6.20
N ALA A 187 -0.50 17.54 -6.27
CA ALA A 187 0.38 16.58 -5.60
C ALA A 187 0.33 16.54 -4.05
N ASN A 188 -0.58 17.29 -3.42
CA ASN A 188 -0.83 17.34 -1.99
C ASN A 188 -2.33 17.21 -1.62
N THR A 189 -3.18 16.63 -2.48
CA THR A 189 -4.59 16.31 -2.16
C THR A 189 -4.76 15.46 -0.91
N PHE A 190 -3.73 14.71 -0.52
CA PHE A 190 -3.64 14.01 0.76
C PHE A 190 -3.53 14.96 1.98
N ASN A 191 -2.69 16.00 1.90
CA ASN A 191 -2.36 16.92 2.99
C ASN A 191 -3.44 18.02 3.20
N ARG A 192 -4.69 17.59 3.36
CA ARG A 192 -5.89 18.43 3.49
C ARG A 192 -5.78 19.51 4.58
N LEU A 193 -5.07 19.20 5.67
CA LEU A 193 -4.89 20.10 6.82
C LEU A 193 -3.79 21.16 6.64
N LEU A 194 -3.06 21.15 5.51
CA LEU A 194 -2.15 22.25 5.11
C LEU A 194 -2.87 23.40 4.38
N ARG A 195 -4.18 23.29 4.11
CA ARG A 195 -4.97 24.36 3.46
C ARG A 195 -5.02 25.63 4.31
N ALA A 196 -5.28 26.76 3.65
CA ALA A 196 -5.51 28.06 4.30
C ALA A 196 -6.65 27.97 5.34
N PRO A 197 -6.67 28.78 6.42
CA PRO A 197 -7.58 28.58 7.55
C PRO A 197 -9.06 28.46 7.18
N GLY A 198 -9.58 29.34 6.31
CA GLY A 198 -10.97 29.30 5.84
C GLY A 198 -11.32 28.19 4.84
N LEU A 199 -10.34 27.35 4.44
CA LEU A 199 -10.53 26.20 3.55
C LEU A 199 -10.36 24.86 4.28
N ARG A 200 -10.33 24.88 5.62
CA ARG A 200 -10.33 23.69 6.49
C ARG A 200 -11.76 23.38 6.92
N ASN A 201 -12.05 22.11 7.19
CA ASN A 201 -13.31 21.67 7.79
C ASN A 201 -14.60 22.09 7.04
N ARG A 202 -14.52 22.33 5.72
CA ARG A 202 -15.70 22.64 4.88
C ARG A 202 -16.75 21.53 4.99
N ALA A 203 -18.01 21.88 4.70
CA ALA A 203 -19.09 20.91 4.61
C ALA A 203 -18.79 19.84 3.54
N PRO A 204 -19.35 18.62 3.64
CA PRO A 204 -19.04 17.52 2.70
C PRO A 204 -19.30 17.86 1.22
N ALA A 205 -20.40 18.57 0.90
CA ALA A 205 -20.68 19.04 -0.46
C ALA A 205 -19.70 20.12 -0.98
N GLU A 206 -18.81 20.63 -0.12
CA GLU A 206 -17.88 21.72 -0.40
C GLU A 206 -16.39 21.32 -0.29
N ASP A 207 -16.09 20.13 0.25
CA ASP A 207 -14.72 19.76 0.61
C ASP A 207 -13.84 19.35 -0.60
N GLY A 208 -14.47 19.05 -1.73
CA GLY A 208 -13.84 18.59 -2.96
C GLY A 208 -13.41 17.13 -2.91
N ILE A 209 -14.09 16.33 -2.08
CA ILE A 209 -13.83 14.90 -1.83
C ILE A 209 -15.11 14.08 -1.99
N HIS A 210 -16.25 14.61 -1.53
CA HIS A 210 -17.57 14.02 -1.75
C HIS A 210 -18.22 14.60 -3.01
N ASP A 211 -19.18 13.87 -3.58
CA ASP A 211 -19.97 14.32 -4.71
C ASP A 211 -21.08 15.28 -4.22
N PRO A 212 -21.11 16.55 -4.66
CA PRO A 212 -22.14 17.51 -4.26
C PRO A 212 -23.52 17.22 -4.86
N ALA A 213 -23.63 16.39 -5.90
CA ALA A 213 -24.90 16.01 -6.54
C ALA A 213 -25.56 14.78 -5.91
N ASN A 214 -24.94 14.18 -4.87
CA ASN A 214 -25.45 13.01 -4.17
C ASN A 214 -26.18 13.42 -2.88
N ASP A 215 -27.47 13.07 -2.77
CA ASP A 215 -28.29 13.34 -1.58
C ASP A 215 -27.65 12.83 -0.28
N GLY A 216 -26.95 11.69 -0.34
CA GLY A 216 -26.21 11.13 0.78
C GLY A 216 -25.07 12.02 1.28
N THR A 217 -24.53 12.93 0.45
CA THR A 217 -23.55 13.94 0.87
C THR A 217 -24.19 15.06 1.70
N LEU A 218 -25.45 15.42 1.40
CA LEU A 218 -26.19 16.45 2.14
C LEU A 218 -26.68 15.95 3.52
N ALA A 219 -26.86 14.64 3.66
CA ALA A 219 -27.18 13.99 4.94
C ALA A 219 -26.00 13.93 5.95
N LEU A 220 -24.77 14.27 5.53
CA LEU A 220 -23.59 14.22 6.39
C LEU A 220 -23.41 15.53 7.20
N GLN A 221 -23.28 15.39 8.52
CA GLN A 221 -23.08 16.51 9.44
C GLN A 221 -21.81 17.33 9.08
N PRO A 222 -21.89 18.68 8.96
CA PRO A 222 -20.74 19.52 8.72
C PRO A 222 -19.66 19.37 9.83
N PRO A 223 -18.37 19.23 9.49
CA PRO A 223 -17.32 18.98 10.48
C PRO A 223 -17.22 20.06 11.56
N LEU A 224 -17.42 21.33 11.22
CA LEU A 224 -17.42 22.44 12.19
C LEU A 224 -18.48 22.28 13.28
N THR A 225 -19.67 21.77 12.92
CA THR A 225 -20.76 21.48 13.87
C THR A 225 -20.43 20.29 14.77
N ALA A 226 -19.72 19.28 14.25
CA ALA A 226 -19.27 18.14 15.06
C ALA A 226 -18.10 18.49 16.00
N PHE A 227 -17.41 19.62 15.78
CA PHE A 227 -16.20 20.01 16.53
C PHE A 227 -16.47 21.09 17.60
N THR A 228 -17.71 21.51 17.85
CA THR A 228 -18.03 22.61 18.79
C THR A 228 -17.64 22.27 20.23
N GLU A 229 -18.01 21.08 20.69
CA GLU A 229 -17.84 20.62 22.08
C GLU A 229 -16.42 20.09 22.37
N LEU A 230 -15.70 19.72 21.32
CA LEU A 230 -14.38 19.10 21.40
C LEU A 230 -13.31 20.09 21.89
N ALA A 231 -12.28 19.56 22.54
CA ALA A 231 -11.16 20.37 23.00
C ALA A 231 -10.46 21.02 21.80
N ARG A 232 -10.20 22.33 21.86
CA ARG A 232 -9.58 23.07 20.75
C ARG A 232 -8.06 22.96 20.77
N SER A 233 -7.48 22.77 19.59
CA SER A 233 -6.03 22.80 19.33
C SER A 233 -5.66 23.99 18.45
N ASN A 234 -4.38 24.38 18.47
CA ASN A 234 -3.86 25.33 17.49
C ASN A 234 -3.53 24.69 16.13
N ALA A 235 -3.24 23.38 16.11
CA ALA A 235 -2.82 22.65 14.92
C ALA A 235 -3.99 22.17 14.04
N GLY A 236 -3.72 21.95 12.75
CA GLY A 236 -4.58 21.17 11.85
C GLY A 236 -6.02 21.63 11.72
N ASN A 237 -6.95 20.70 12.00
CA ASN A 237 -8.41 20.92 12.01
C ASN A 237 -8.90 21.71 13.24
N ARG A 238 -7.99 22.21 14.09
CA ARG A 238 -8.26 22.95 15.34
C ARG A 238 -8.89 22.12 16.46
N VAL A 239 -8.84 20.78 16.38
CA VAL A 239 -9.30 19.86 17.45
C VAL A 239 -8.11 19.16 18.10
N ASP A 240 -8.12 19.04 19.43
CA ASP A 240 -7.27 18.14 20.18
C ASP A 240 -8.05 16.85 20.48
N TRP A 241 -7.87 15.86 19.60
CA TRP A 241 -8.53 14.56 19.70
C TRP A 241 -8.15 13.80 20.97
N VAL A 242 -6.87 13.86 21.38
CA VAL A 242 -6.35 13.13 22.55
C VAL A 242 -6.88 13.72 23.85
N LYS A 243 -6.96 15.05 23.94
CA LYS A 243 -7.61 15.73 25.06
C LYS A 243 -9.11 15.46 25.08
N SER A 244 -9.79 15.47 23.92
CA SER A 244 -11.23 15.21 23.84
C SER A 244 -11.62 13.78 24.25
N LEU A 245 -10.82 12.78 23.87
CA LEU A 245 -10.95 11.39 24.35
C LEU A 245 -10.79 11.33 25.89
N ARG A 246 -9.75 11.97 26.43
CA ARG A 246 -9.47 11.98 27.88
C ARG A 246 -10.50 12.75 28.70
N GLU A 247 -11.14 13.76 28.11
CA GLU A 247 -12.29 14.48 28.69
C GLU A 247 -13.61 13.69 28.59
N GLY A 248 -13.61 12.47 28.03
CA GLY A 248 -14.81 11.63 27.88
C GLY A 248 -15.80 12.11 26.80
N LYS A 249 -15.45 13.17 26.06
CA LYS A 249 -16.31 13.79 25.01
C LYS A 249 -16.42 12.95 23.75
N ILE A 250 -15.53 11.97 23.59
CA ILE A 250 -15.54 11.00 22.51
C ILE A 250 -15.51 9.63 23.17
N ASN A 251 -16.55 8.83 22.96
CA ASN A 251 -16.64 7.45 23.45
C ASN A 251 -16.50 6.48 22.26
N PRO A 252 -15.28 6.01 21.93
CA PRO A 252 -15.05 5.12 20.81
C PRO A 252 -15.55 3.70 21.15
N ARG A 253 -16.31 3.09 20.23
CA ARG A 253 -16.71 1.69 20.35
C ARG A 253 -15.53 0.77 20.05
N ALA A 254 -15.24 -0.17 20.95
CA ALA A 254 -14.16 -1.14 20.77
C ALA A 254 -14.50 -2.21 19.70
N ASP A 255 -15.77 -2.63 19.63
CA ASP A 255 -16.30 -3.52 18.59
C ASP A 255 -17.58 -2.94 17.95
N ARG A 256 -17.95 -3.47 16.77
CA ARG A 256 -19.15 -3.08 16.02
C ARG A 256 -20.42 -3.77 16.53
N LEU A 257 -20.32 -4.97 17.09
CA LEU A 257 -21.44 -5.87 17.40
C LEU A 257 -21.66 -6.04 18.91
N ASP A 258 -20.60 -6.21 19.70
CA ASP A 258 -20.69 -6.34 21.16
C ASP A 258 -20.21 -5.06 21.88
N PRO A 259 -21.10 -4.31 22.55
CA PRO A 259 -20.74 -3.11 23.31
C PRO A 259 -19.97 -3.40 24.61
N LYS A 260 -19.78 -4.67 25.00
CA LYS A 260 -19.08 -5.08 26.23
C LYS A 260 -17.59 -5.41 26.02
N VAL A 261 -17.11 -5.48 24.78
CA VAL A 261 -15.69 -5.72 24.49
C VAL A 261 -14.86 -4.53 25.00
N ALA A 262 -13.83 -4.80 25.79
CA ALA A 262 -12.91 -3.76 26.27
C ALA A 262 -11.91 -3.35 25.17
N PRO A 263 -11.58 -2.05 25.02
CA PRO A 263 -10.61 -1.60 24.01
C PRO A 263 -9.19 -2.06 24.36
N ALA A 264 -8.47 -2.60 23.37
CA ALA A 264 -7.11 -3.12 23.51
C ALA A 264 -6.04 -2.02 23.54
N VAL A 265 -6.08 -1.14 24.54
CA VAL A 265 -5.15 -0.01 24.69
C VAL A 265 -3.75 -0.49 25.11
N MET A 266 -2.72 -0.06 24.38
CA MET A 266 -1.32 -0.44 24.61
C MET A 266 -0.46 0.79 24.92
N ASP A 267 0.05 0.91 26.15
CA ASP A 267 0.91 2.04 26.53
C ASP A 267 2.40 1.75 26.23
N LEU A 268 2.77 1.84 24.95
CA LEU A 268 4.13 1.62 24.46
C LEU A 268 4.65 2.78 23.60
N ASN A 269 5.73 3.42 24.04
CA ASN A 269 6.40 4.48 23.28
C ASN A 269 7.55 3.91 22.42
N ILE A 270 7.40 3.92 21.10
CA ILE A 270 8.49 3.63 20.16
C ILE A 270 9.20 4.93 19.80
N VAL A 271 10.46 5.06 20.25
CA VAL A 271 11.35 6.13 19.78
C VAL A 271 11.94 5.76 18.40
N ARG A 272 12.14 6.77 17.56
CA ARG A 272 12.81 6.73 16.26
C ARG A 272 13.94 7.76 16.25
N GLU A 273 15.18 7.24 16.24
CA GLU A 273 16.40 8.03 16.09
C GLU A 273 16.45 8.72 14.72
N VAL A 274 16.61 10.05 14.70
CA VAL A 274 16.61 10.85 13.47
C VAL A 274 18.04 11.21 13.05
N LYS A 275 18.40 10.82 11.83
CA LYS A 275 19.65 11.21 11.18
C LYS A 275 19.57 12.67 10.70
N GLY A 276 20.03 13.61 11.51
CA GLY A 276 20.00 15.05 11.21
C GLY A 276 20.24 15.92 12.44
N SER A 277 19.86 17.19 12.38
CA SER A 277 19.93 18.16 13.49
C SER A 277 18.70 18.12 14.43
N MET A 278 17.54 17.71 13.92
CA MET A 278 16.27 17.64 14.65
C MET A 278 16.28 16.65 15.84
N PRO A 279 15.43 16.85 16.87
CA PRO A 279 15.22 15.87 17.95
C PRO A 279 14.69 14.51 17.44
N ASP A 280 14.65 13.51 18.33
CA ASP A 280 14.12 12.19 17.98
C ASP A 280 12.59 12.16 18.02
N VAL A 281 11.99 11.28 17.22
CA VAL A 281 10.54 11.17 17.07
C VAL A 281 9.99 10.10 18.00
N VAL A 282 8.91 10.43 18.74
CA VAL A 282 8.18 9.47 19.57
C VAL A 282 6.89 9.07 18.87
N TYR A 283 6.67 7.77 18.70
CA TYR A 283 5.37 7.20 18.34
C TYR A 283 4.78 6.49 19.57
N PRO A 284 3.75 7.08 20.21
CA PRO A 284 3.12 6.48 21.38
C PRO A 284 1.91 5.64 20.96
N HIS A 285 1.89 4.35 21.34
CA HIS A 285 0.78 3.46 20.95
C HIS A 285 -0.53 3.87 21.62
N LYS A 286 -0.49 4.32 22.89
CA LYS A 286 -1.67 4.58 23.72
C LYS A 286 -2.73 5.40 22.98
N GLN A 287 -2.37 6.60 22.51
CA GLN A 287 -3.25 7.56 21.82
C GLN A 287 -3.73 7.09 20.44
N HIS A 288 -3.12 6.05 19.87
CA HIS A 288 -3.59 5.41 18.65
C HIS A 288 -4.54 4.25 19.00
N THR A 289 -4.14 3.36 19.92
CA THR A 289 -4.95 2.22 20.40
C THR A 289 -6.17 2.61 21.23
N GLU A 290 -6.27 3.85 21.71
CA GLU A 290 -7.48 4.43 22.31
C GLU A 290 -8.64 4.55 21.32
N TRP A 291 -8.41 4.48 20.00
CA TRP A 291 -9.47 4.58 18.97
C TRP A 291 -9.27 3.65 17.76
N LEU A 292 -8.05 3.14 17.51
CA LEU A 292 -7.71 2.31 16.35
C LEU A 292 -7.25 0.91 16.78
N ASP A 293 -7.87 -0.13 16.21
CA ASP A 293 -7.36 -1.50 16.31
C ASP A 293 -6.00 -1.66 15.57
N CYS A 294 -5.18 -2.62 16.02
CA CYS A 294 -3.88 -2.96 15.46
C CYS A 294 -3.90 -3.22 13.94
N SER A 295 -4.99 -3.77 13.38
CA SER A 295 -5.14 -4.01 11.93
C SER A 295 -5.08 -2.74 11.07
N ASN A 296 -5.41 -1.57 11.64
CA ASN A 296 -5.30 -0.28 10.96
C ASN A 296 -3.84 0.11 10.65
N CYS A 297 -2.86 -0.50 11.35
CA CYS A 297 -1.44 -0.18 11.22
C CYS A 297 -0.59 -1.37 10.74
N HIS A 298 -0.91 -2.58 11.19
CA HIS A 298 -0.12 -3.79 10.96
C HIS A 298 -0.86 -4.83 10.10
N PRO A 299 -0.19 -5.51 9.15
CA PRO A 299 1.21 -5.37 8.75
C PRO A 299 1.45 -4.33 7.62
N ALA A 300 0.39 -3.69 7.12
CA ALA A 300 0.39 -2.97 5.85
C ALA A 300 1.14 -1.62 5.88
N ILE A 301 0.88 -0.77 6.89
CA ILE A 301 1.53 0.55 7.03
C ILE A 301 2.89 0.39 7.71
N PHE A 302 2.93 -0.47 8.73
CA PHE A 302 4.12 -0.78 9.52
C PHE A 302 4.26 -2.30 9.67
N LYS A 303 5.50 -2.80 9.61
CA LYS A 303 5.85 -4.17 10.00
C LYS A 303 6.16 -4.19 11.51
N PRO A 304 5.67 -5.16 12.29
CA PRO A 304 5.92 -5.25 13.74
C PRO A 304 7.33 -5.81 14.05
N GLN A 305 8.37 -5.19 13.49
CA GLN A 305 9.76 -5.65 13.57
C GLN A 305 10.73 -4.47 13.73
N LYS A 306 11.71 -4.60 14.64
CA LYS A 306 12.72 -3.57 14.90
C LYS A 306 13.58 -3.35 13.65
N GLY A 307 13.66 -2.12 13.15
CA GLY A 307 14.44 -1.74 11.97
C GLY A 307 13.78 -2.02 10.60
N ALA A 308 12.69 -2.78 10.53
CA ALA A 308 12.04 -3.11 9.26
C ALA A 308 11.36 -1.89 8.59
N ASN A 309 10.88 -0.94 9.39
CA ASN A 309 10.20 0.27 8.91
C ASN A 309 11.21 1.40 8.67
N GLN A 310 11.64 1.57 7.42
CA GLN A 310 12.49 2.68 6.99
C GLN A 310 11.61 3.90 6.69
N ILE A 311 11.63 4.89 7.60
CA ILE A 311 10.79 6.09 7.54
C ILE A 311 11.61 7.29 7.04
N SER A 312 11.04 8.10 6.15
CA SER A 312 11.65 9.33 5.65
C SER A 312 10.62 10.46 5.55
N MET A 313 11.05 11.71 5.71
CA MET A 313 10.15 12.87 5.56
C MET A 313 9.57 12.97 4.15
N ALA A 314 10.33 12.59 3.11
CA ALA A 314 9.82 12.53 1.74
C ALA A 314 8.65 11.52 1.61
N GLY A 315 8.82 10.31 2.17
CA GLY A 315 7.74 9.31 2.21
C GLY A 315 6.51 9.79 2.98
N ILE A 316 6.71 10.46 4.12
CA ILE A 316 5.61 11.05 4.92
C ILE A 316 4.84 12.11 4.10
N LEU A 317 5.54 13.02 3.39
CA LEU A 317 4.89 14.01 2.53
C LEU A 317 4.12 13.36 1.36
N LEU A 318 4.62 12.23 0.85
CA LEU A 318 3.96 11.37 -0.14
C LEU A 318 2.83 10.49 0.44
N GLY A 319 2.43 10.69 1.69
CA GLY A 319 1.33 9.96 2.34
C GLY A 319 1.68 8.54 2.80
N GLN A 320 2.96 8.17 2.89
CA GLN A 320 3.41 6.85 3.34
C GLN A 320 3.67 6.80 4.85
N GLN A 321 3.47 5.63 5.46
CA GLN A 321 3.75 5.37 6.89
C GLN A 321 2.99 6.37 7.80
N CYS A 322 3.69 7.18 8.59
CA CYS A 322 3.07 8.24 9.40
C CYS A 322 2.26 9.23 8.52
N GLY A 323 2.69 9.41 7.27
CA GLY A 323 1.97 10.17 6.27
C GLY A 323 0.51 9.75 6.14
N VAL A 324 0.18 8.46 6.15
CA VAL A 324 -1.20 7.94 5.92
C VAL A 324 -2.26 8.59 6.82
N CYS A 325 -1.87 9.04 8.03
CA CYS A 325 -2.76 9.70 8.98
C CYS A 325 -2.46 11.20 9.18
N HIS A 326 -1.20 11.61 9.25
CA HIS A 326 -0.81 13.00 9.57
C HIS A 326 -1.01 13.93 8.37
N GLY A 327 -1.84 14.97 8.53
CA GLY A 327 -2.24 15.88 7.45
C GLY A 327 -3.60 15.55 6.82
N LYS A 328 -4.18 14.39 7.13
CA LYS A 328 -5.54 13.98 6.73
C LYS A 328 -6.49 13.81 7.92
N VAL A 329 -6.04 13.11 8.97
CA VAL A 329 -6.83 12.77 10.17
C VAL A 329 -6.16 13.32 11.43
N ALA A 330 -4.86 13.06 11.59
CA ALA A 330 -4.02 13.63 12.63
C ALA A 330 -3.39 14.97 12.18
N PHE A 331 -2.76 15.68 13.12
CA PHE A 331 -2.17 17.01 12.90
C PHE A 331 -1.24 17.08 11.66
N PRO A 332 -1.14 18.26 11.01
CA PRO A 332 -0.38 18.40 9.77
C PRO A 332 1.12 18.29 9.98
N VAL A 333 1.78 17.75 8.95
CA VAL A 333 3.22 17.53 8.83
C VAL A 333 4.10 18.78 8.99
N SER A 334 3.51 19.98 9.00
CA SER A 334 4.18 21.25 9.32
C SER A 334 4.52 21.42 10.81
N GLU A 335 3.84 20.70 11.70
CA GLU A 335 3.98 20.83 13.15
C GLU A 335 5.17 20.02 13.70
N CYS A 336 6.38 20.33 13.22
CA CYS A 336 7.60 19.53 13.45
C CYS A 336 7.82 19.14 14.92
N ARG A 337 7.48 20.01 15.88
CA ARG A 337 7.67 19.79 17.33
C ARG A 337 6.74 18.72 17.92
N LEU A 338 5.58 18.45 17.29
CA LEU A 338 4.67 17.40 17.76
C LEU A 338 5.21 16.00 17.43
N CYS A 339 5.94 15.85 16.33
CA CYS A 339 6.68 14.62 16.00
C CYS A 339 8.02 14.55 16.76
N HIS A 340 8.86 15.58 16.63
CA HIS A 340 10.22 15.64 17.18
C HIS A 340 10.22 16.06 18.66
N SER A 341 9.57 15.25 19.50
CA SER A 341 9.28 15.52 20.91
C SER A 341 10.32 14.97 21.89
N SER A 342 11.20 14.04 21.48
CA SER A 342 12.25 13.49 22.36
C SER A 342 13.57 14.24 22.19
N PRO A 343 14.07 14.94 23.24
CA PRO A 343 15.39 15.56 23.19
C PRO A 343 16.48 14.49 23.15
N ARG A 344 17.41 14.62 22.21
CA ARG A 344 18.45 13.60 22.00
C ARG A 344 19.47 13.61 23.12
N PRO A 345 19.99 12.44 23.55
CA PRO A 345 21.08 12.37 24.51
C PRO A 345 22.28 13.14 23.97
N ARG A 346 22.86 14.03 24.79
CA ARG A 346 24.01 14.85 24.38
C ARG A 346 25.18 13.93 24.04
N ARG A 347 25.53 13.85 22.75
CA ARG A 347 26.73 13.13 22.31
C ARG A 347 27.94 13.71 23.05
N PRO A 348 28.75 12.91 23.77
CA PRO A 348 29.89 13.44 24.51
C PRO A 348 30.83 14.17 23.53
N PRO A 349 31.45 15.29 23.96
CA PRO A 349 32.28 16.10 23.07
C PRO A 349 33.38 15.24 22.47
N THR A 350 33.43 15.19 21.14
CA THR A 350 34.49 14.48 20.42
C THR A 350 35.81 15.14 20.77
N ARG A 351 36.62 14.48 21.63
CA ARG A 351 38.00 14.92 21.93
C ARG A 351 38.69 15.24 20.61
N CYS A 352 39.13 16.49 20.44
CA CYS A 352 39.89 16.89 19.27
C CYS A 352 41.09 15.96 19.14
N ARG A 353 41.07 15.09 18.11
CA ARG A 353 42.21 14.24 17.79
C ARG A 353 43.40 15.18 17.55
N PRO A 354 44.47 15.13 18.35
CA PRO A 354 45.55 16.10 18.23
C PRO A 354 46.07 16.05 16.80
N ARG A 355 46.19 17.21 16.14
CA ARG A 355 46.80 17.31 14.82
C ARG A 355 48.20 16.71 14.94
N ARG A 356 48.44 15.56 14.31
CA ARG A 356 49.81 15.06 14.14
C ARG A 356 50.56 16.15 13.40
N ARG A 357 51.62 16.71 14.02
CA ARG A 357 52.59 17.51 13.29
C ARG A 357 53.05 16.70 12.06
N PRO A 358 53.14 17.29 10.87
CA PRO A 358 53.86 16.63 9.78
C PRO A 358 55.29 16.33 10.27
N ALA A 359 55.84 15.18 9.88
CA ALA A 359 57.24 14.90 10.13
C ALA A 359 58.10 15.94 9.38
N PRO A 360 59.26 16.36 9.92
CA PRO A 360 60.17 17.23 9.19
C PRO A 360 60.60 16.52 7.90
N ALA A 361 60.63 17.26 6.79
CA ALA A 361 61.08 16.71 5.52
C ALA A 361 62.55 16.31 5.61
N ALA A 362 62.88 15.10 5.17
CA ALA A 362 64.27 14.66 5.10
C ALA A 362 65.01 15.48 4.03
N LEU A 363 66.14 16.09 4.41
CA LEU A 363 67.01 16.76 3.44
C LEU A 363 67.61 15.71 2.50
N THR A 364 67.35 15.86 1.20
CA THR A 364 68.07 15.13 0.15
C THR A 364 69.51 15.64 0.08
N PRO A 365 70.55 14.78 0.14
CA PRO A 365 71.93 15.22 -0.01
C PRO A 365 72.16 15.80 -1.40
N GLY A 366 72.88 16.93 -1.47
CA GLY A 366 73.16 17.63 -2.73
C GLY A 366 74.06 16.82 -3.66
N ARG A 367 73.73 16.80 -4.96
CA ARG A 367 74.53 16.12 -5.98
C ARG A 367 75.75 16.97 -6.33
N SER A 368 76.94 16.56 -5.90
CA SER A 368 78.19 17.26 -6.18
C SER A 368 78.52 17.25 -7.67
N THR A 369 78.57 18.42 -8.28
CA THR A 369 79.22 18.65 -9.58
C THR A 369 80.62 19.20 -9.35
N THR A 370 81.62 18.45 -9.79
CA THR A 370 83.06 18.79 -9.80
C THR A 370 83.44 19.01 -11.28
N PRO A 371 84.30 19.98 -11.61
CA PRO A 371 84.30 20.63 -12.94
C PRO A 371 84.84 19.76 -14.08
#